data_AF-A0A8T3PGB7-F1
#
_entry.id   AF-A0A8T3PGB7-F1
#
_cell.length_a   1.000
_cell.length_b   1.000
_cell.length_c   1.000
_cell.angle_alpha   90.00
_cell.angle_beta   90.00
_cell.angle_gamma   90.00
#
_symmetry.space_group_name_H-M   'P 1'
#
loop_
_entity.id
_entity.type
_entity.pdbx_description
1 polymer ?
#
loop_
_entity_poly.entity_id
_entity_poly.type
_entity_poly.pdbx_seq_one_letter_code
_entity_poly.pdbx_strand_id
1 'polypeptide(L)' 'GPICESTDQLGEAALPDLARGDIVAIGIAGAYGSSMASTYNGRPRAPEVAWDGEHVRLLRRRGSAASLP' A
#
# COMPACT_ATOMS: atom_id res chain seq x y z
N GLY A 1 -9.39 -4.48 4.74
CA GLY A 1 -9.00 -3.54 3.68
C GLY A 1 -9.98 -3.73 2.53
N PRO A 2 -9.54 -3.60 1.28
CA PRO A 2 -10.40 -3.75 0.11
C PRO A 2 -10.39 -5.17 -0.51
N ILE A 3 -9.77 -6.16 0.12
CA ILE A 3 -9.79 -7.56 -0.33
C ILE A 3 -11.08 -8.22 0.16
N CYS A 4 -11.64 -9.12 -0.65
CA CYS A 4 -12.88 -9.84 -0.35
C CYS A 4 -12.63 -11.03 0.59
N GLU A 5 -11.95 -10.78 1.70
CA GLU A 5 -11.58 -11.80 2.69
C GLU A 5 -11.71 -11.23 4.10
N SER A 6 -12.19 -12.05 5.04
CA SER A 6 -12.42 -11.62 6.43
C SER A 6 -11.11 -11.27 7.16
N THR A 7 -10.02 -11.90 6.76
CA THR A 7 -8.67 -11.71 7.34
C THR A 7 -7.91 -10.54 6.71
N ASP A 8 -8.50 -9.81 5.77
CA ASP A 8 -7.89 -8.60 5.21
C ASP A 8 -7.94 -7.46 6.24
N GLN A 9 -7.04 -7.52 7.21
CA GLN A 9 -6.89 -6.55 8.29
C GLN A 9 -5.45 -6.06 8.32
N LEU A 10 -5.27 -4.76 8.60
CA LEU A 10 -3.95 -4.13 8.71
C LEU A 10 -3.44 -4.05 10.16
N GLY A 11 -4.30 -4.38 11.13
CA GLY A 11 -4.05 -4.31 12.57
C GLY A 11 -5.07 -3.45 13.31
N GLU A 12 -4.90 -3.37 14.62
CA GLU A 12 -5.71 -2.56 15.53
C GLU A 12 -4.83 -1.49 16.16
N ALA A 13 -5.29 -0.24 16.14
CA ALA A 13 -4.60 0.89 16.75
C ALA A 13 -5.59 1.96 17.19
N ALA A 14 -5.25 2.71 18.23
CA ALA A 14 -5.96 3.94 18.56
C ALA A 14 -5.64 5.00 17.50
N LEU A 15 -6.67 5.51 16.84
CA LEU A 15 -6.57 6.56 15.82
C LEU A 15 -7.41 7.76 16.25
N PRO A 16 -7.06 8.98 15.82
CA PRO A 16 -7.97 10.12 15.95
C PRO A 16 -9.24 9.88 15.11
N ASP A 17 -10.24 10.73 15.25
CA ASP A 17 -11.42 10.71 14.38
C ASP A 17 -11.00 10.86 12.92
N LEU A 18 -11.39 9.91 12.07
CA LEU A 18 -11.07 9.88 10.64
C LEU A 18 -12.31 10.16 9.80
N ALA A 19 -12.09 10.86 8.69
CA ALA A 19 -13.06 11.09 7.64
C ALA A 19 -12.64 10.40 6.33
N ARG A 20 -13.61 10.21 5.44
CA ARG A 20 -13.33 9.69 4.10
C ARG A 20 -12.41 10.66 3.36
N GLY A 21 -11.25 10.15 2.94
CA GLY A 21 -10.23 10.93 2.23
C GLY A 21 -8.98 11.17 3.04
N ASP A 22 -9.02 10.95 4.37
CA ASP A 22 -7.83 11.04 5.21
C ASP A 22 -6.78 9.99 4.84
N ILE A 23 -5.52 10.33 5.08
CA ILE A 23 -4.37 9.47 4.78
C ILE A 23 -3.84 8.89 6.09
N VAL A 24 -3.74 7.57 6.15
CA VAL A 24 -3.12 6.84 7.27
C VAL A 24 -1.81 6.22 6.79
N ALA A 25 -0.75 6.38 7.59
CA ALA A 25 0.55 5.76 7.34
C ALA A 25 0.70 4.49 8.18
N ILE A 26 1.07 3.38 7.53
CA ILE A 26 1.51 2.15 8.20
C ILE A 26 3.03 2.25 8.37
N GLY A 27 3.48 2.45 9.60
CA GLY A 27 4.91 2.49 9.94
C GLY A 27 5.59 1.14 9.76
N ILE A 28 6.93 1.16 9.67
CA ILE A 28 7.79 -0.05 9.69
C ILE A 28 7.41 -1.09 8.61
N ALA A 29 6.84 -0.66 7.49
CA ALA A 29 6.44 -1.54 6.38
C ALA A 29 7.55 -1.79 5.33
N GLY A 30 8.81 -1.43 5.65
CA GLY A 30 9.92 -1.45 4.70
C GLY A 30 10.44 -2.87 4.38
N ALA A 31 10.34 -3.80 5.33
CA ALA A 31 10.72 -5.20 5.13
C ALA A 31 9.47 -6.08 4.99
N TYR A 32 9.52 -7.07 4.11
CA TYR A 32 8.45 -8.06 3.88
C TYR A 32 7.08 -7.49 3.44
N GLY A 33 6.94 -6.18 3.25
CA GLY A 33 5.74 -5.56 2.68
C GLY A 33 5.64 -5.76 1.18
N SER A 34 6.30 -4.89 0.40
CA SER A 34 6.22 -4.94 -1.07
C SER A 34 6.71 -6.28 -1.66
N SER A 35 7.74 -6.89 -1.05
CA SER A 35 8.29 -8.16 -1.51
C SER A 35 7.30 -9.32 -1.43
N MET A 36 6.33 -9.26 -0.50
CA MET A 36 5.26 -10.26 -0.36
C MET A 36 3.92 -9.80 -0.95
N ALA A 37 3.84 -8.58 -1.49
CA ALA A 37 2.61 -8.10 -2.12
C ALA A 37 2.22 -9.00 -3.29
N SER A 38 0.93 -9.09 -3.59
CA SER A 38 0.37 -9.88 -4.69
C SER A 38 -0.58 -9.04 -5.53
N THR A 39 -1.06 -9.61 -6.63
CA THR A 39 -2.14 -9.03 -7.45
C THR A 39 -3.51 -9.65 -7.13
N TYR A 40 -3.66 -10.20 -5.92
CA TYR A 40 -4.90 -10.85 -5.49
C TYR A 40 -6.11 -9.92 -5.65
N ASN A 41 -7.25 -10.50 -6.04
CA ASN A 41 -8.46 -9.78 -6.48
C ASN A 41 -8.21 -8.78 -7.62
N GLY A 42 -7.27 -9.09 -8.52
CA GLY A 42 -6.97 -8.27 -9.70
C GLY A 42 -6.46 -6.87 -9.36
N ARG A 43 -5.88 -6.68 -8.17
CA ARG A 43 -5.41 -5.37 -7.72
C ARG A 43 -3.99 -5.13 -8.20
N PRO A 44 -3.72 -4.09 -9.01
CA PRO A 44 -2.35 -3.81 -9.41
C PRO A 44 -1.48 -3.38 -8.22
N ARG A 45 -0.21 -3.77 -8.23
CA ARG A 45 0.75 -3.42 -7.18
C ARG A 45 0.84 -1.89 -6.98
N ALA A 46 0.93 -1.45 -5.73
CA ALA A 46 1.18 -0.05 -5.38
C ALA A 46 2.49 0.47 -5.99
N PRO A 47 2.65 1.78 -6.25
CA PRO A 47 3.96 2.34 -6.61
C PRO A 47 4.92 2.33 -5.42
N GLU A 48 6.20 2.47 -5.68
CA GLU A 48 7.24 2.68 -4.67
C GLU A 48 8.04 3.94 -4.98
N VAL A 49 8.32 4.72 -3.95
CA VAL A 49 9.10 5.96 -4.04
C VAL A 49 10.21 5.97 -3.00
N ALA A 50 11.29 6.67 -3.30
CA ALA A 50 12.31 7.07 -2.33
C ALA A 50 12.19 8.56 -2.07
N TRP A 51 12.42 8.97 -0.82
CA TRP A 51 12.58 10.36 -0.43
C TRP A 51 13.94 10.52 0.23
N ASP A 52 14.71 11.51 -0.19
CA ASP A 52 16.06 11.78 0.33
C ASP A 52 16.11 12.98 1.30
N GLY A 53 14.95 13.53 1.67
CA GLY A 53 14.83 14.74 2.48
C GLY A 53 14.42 15.97 1.66
N GLU A 54 14.62 15.95 0.34
CA GLU A 54 14.33 17.08 -0.55
C GLU A 54 13.51 16.65 -1.77
N HIS A 55 13.90 15.54 -2.39
CA HIS A 55 13.32 15.04 -3.62
C HIS A 55 12.61 13.71 -3.42
N VAL A 56 11.51 13.53 -4.13
CA VAL A 56 10.82 12.24 -4.25
C VAL A 56 11.14 11.63 -5.60
N ARG A 57 11.67 10.41 -5.59
CA ARG A 57 12.04 9.65 -6.78
C ARG A 57 11.16 8.42 -6.92
N LEU A 58 10.57 8.21 -8.09
CA LEU A 58 9.80 7.01 -8.39
C LEU A 58 10.75 5.82 -8.60
N LEU A 59 10.67 4.83 -7.71
CA LEU A 59 11.45 3.59 -7.80
C LEU A 59 10.71 2.53 -8.61
N ARG A 60 9.40 2.39 -8.37
CA ARG A 60 8.54 1.47 -9.11
C ARG A 60 7.23 2.14 -9.47
N ARG A 61 6.87 2.07 -10.75
CA ARG A 61 5.55 2.55 -11.24
C ARG A 61 4.43 1.70 -10.62
N ARG A 62 3.26 2.33 -10.47
CA ARG A 62 2.03 1.60 -10.12
C ARG A 62 1.75 0.57 -11.23
N GLY A 63 1.33 -0.63 -10.84
CA GLY A 63 0.83 -1.60 -11.81
C GLY A 63 -0.44 -1.10 -12.51
N SER A 64 -0.80 -1.73 -13.60
CA SER A 64 -2.06 -1.45 -14.32
C SER A 64 -2.87 -2.74 -14.48
N ALA A 65 -4.14 -2.60 -14.84
CA ALA A 65 -4.97 -3.76 -15.21
C ALA A 65 -4.34 -4.55 -16.37
N ALA A 66 -3.70 -3.86 -17.33
CA ALA A 66 -3.02 -4.47 -18.46
C ALA A 66 -1.73 -5.22 -18.08
N SER A 67 -1.18 -4.98 -16.89
CA SER A 67 0.04 -5.64 -16.41
C SER A 67 -0.25 -6.69 -15.32
N LEU A 68 -1.52 -7.07 -15.13
CA LEU A 68 -1.87 -8.21 -14.30
C LEU A 68 -1.49 -9.50 -15.04
N PRO A 69 -0.96 -10.51 -14.34
CA PRO A 69 -0.65 -11.82 -14.94
C PRO A 69 -1.90 -12.55 -15.43
#